data_AF-A0A962Y7M4-F1
#
_entry.id   AF-A0A962Y7M4-F1
#
_cell.length_a   1.000
_cell.length_b   1.000
_cell.length_c   1.000
_cell.angle_alpha   90.00
_cell.angle_beta   90.00
_cell.angle_gamma   90.00
#
_symmetry.space_group_name_H-M   'P 1'
#
loop_
_entity.id
_entity.type
_entity.pdbx_description
1 polymer ?
#
loop_
_entity_poly.entity_id
_entity_poly.type
_entity_poly.pdbx_seq_one_letter_code
_entity_poly.pdbx_strand_id
1 'polypeptide(L)'
;MSDRANARRPSVRLLSIGRLAQLVLLLSVGVYLVWNDALWNWDRLFYDWQLRQWSHPVPDDIVIIGIDDASLHELGRWPWPRQQHAQLLDRLTQAQASAVFIDVVFAGPDQSDPAGDQQLAEAARRNGRVVLPVVVDQLQQGGQIIEVLPYPELAASVHLGHADIDLDRDGIVREVYLKAGLGEPIWPHVSVKLLTLLNDDFNAAHLPGKRNSELAGASPYHWVRDNKILIPFFGPPGHFKRYSYIDVLKDNFDLNLLRDKIVLIGLST
;
A
#
# COMPACT_ATOMS: atom_id res chain seq x y z
N MET A 1 34.88 60.04 60.39
CA MET A 1 35.76 59.07 59.70
C MET A 1 34.95 57.81 59.40
N SER A 2 35.00 57.39 58.13
CA SER A 2 34.72 56.07 57.56
C SER A 2 33.72 55.14 58.24
N ASP A 3 32.63 54.80 57.54
CA ASP A 3 32.59 53.44 56.99
C ASP A 3 31.65 53.32 55.78
N ARG A 4 32.26 53.15 54.60
CA ARG A 4 31.58 52.72 53.37
C ARG A 4 32.02 51.29 53.06
N ALA A 5 31.01 50.50 52.68
CA ALA A 5 31.05 49.34 51.79
C ALA A 5 31.59 48.00 52.33
N ASN A 6 30.74 46.96 52.26
CA ASN A 6 31.02 45.83 51.36
C ASN A 6 29.78 44.96 51.08
N ALA A 7 28.88 45.40 50.20
CA ALA A 7 27.83 44.53 49.66
C ALA A 7 28.44 43.68 48.54
N ARG A 8 28.76 42.42 48.83
CA ARG A 8 29.23 41.42 47.85
C ARG A 8 28.16 41.22 46.77
N ARG A 9 28.34 41.84 45.59
CA ARG A 9 27.54 41.53 44.41
C ARG A 9 27.86 40.08 43.98
N PRO A 10 26.86 39.19 43.84
CA PRO A 10 27.13 37.85 43.33
C PRO A 10 27.71 37.99 41.93
N SER A 11 28.87 37.39 41.73
CA SER A 11 29.68 37.50 40.52
C SER A 11 28.93 36.92 39.32
N VAL A 12 28.88 37.70 38.24
CA VAL A 12 28.28 37.36 36.93
C VAL A 12 28.69 35.97 36.40
N ARG A 13 29.82 35.43 36.87
CA ARG A 13 30.35 34.09 36.58
C ARG A 13 29.47 32.91 37.04
N LEU A 14 28.74 33.03 38.15
CA LEU A 14 27.87 31.94 38.65
C LEU A 14 26.59 31.81 37.81
N LEU A 15 26.04 32.94 37.36
CA LEU A 15 24.89 32.97 36.44
C LEU A 15 25.24 32.39 35.05
N SER A 16 26.49 32.58 34.59
CA SER A 16 26.95 31.98 33.33
C SER A 16 27.17 30.47 33.43
N ILE A 17 27.67 29.96 34.57
CA ILE A 17 27.87 28.52 34.78
C ILE A 17 26.53 27.79 34.88
N GLY A 18 25.55 28.36 35.60
CA GLY A 18 24.20 27.81 35.68
C GLY A 18 23.51 27.73 34.31
N ARG A 19 23.65 28.78 33.49
CA ARG A 19 23.14 28.78 32.10
C ARG A 19 23.85 27.77 31.20
N LEU A 20 25.16 27.61 31.36
CA LEU A 20 25.93 26.64 30.57
C LEU A 20 25.54 25.19 30.93
N ALA A 21 25.40 24.88 32.22
CA ALA A 21 24.93 23.58 32.69
C ALA A 21 23.50 23.27 32.21
N GLN A 22 22.62 24.28 32.19
CA GLN A 22 21.26 24.14 31.70
C GLN A 22 21.22 23.93 30.17
N LEU A 23 22.06 24.63 29.40
CA LEU A 23 22.19 24.41 27.96
C LEU A 23 22.76 23.02 27.65
N VAL A 24 23.77 22.57 28.39
CA VAL A 24 24.32 21.21 28.25
C VAL A 24 23.26 20.16 28.58
N LEU A 25 22.49 20.33 29.67
CA LEU A 25 21.40 19.42 30.02
C LEU A 25 20.33 19.36 28.93
N LEU A 26 19.88 20.51 28.41
CA LEU A 26 18.90 20.55 27.31
C LEU A 26 19.45 19.90 26.03
N LEU A 27 20.72 20.12 25.72
CA LEU A 27 21.38 19.50 24.58
C LEU A 27 21.50 17.97 24.77
N SER A 28 21.87 17.51 25.95
CA SER A 28 21.96 16.09 26.30
C SER A 28 20.60 15.41 26.27
N VAL A 29 19.53 16.06 26.75
CA VAL A 29 18.16 15.57 26.64
C VAL A 29 17.73 15.53 25.18
N GLY A 30 18.02 16.57 24.40
CA GLY A 30 17.74 16.59 22.95
C GLY A 30 18.44 15.45 22.21
N VAL A 31 19.73 15.25 22.44
CA VAL A 31 20.50 14.12 21.89
C VAL A 31 19.92 12.79 22.33
N TYR A 32 19.57 12.62 23.61
CA TYR A 32 18.96 11.39 24.12
C TYR A 32 17.60 11.09 23.49
N LEU A 33 16.77 12.12 23.27
CA LEU A 33 15.47 11.99 22.62
C LEU A 33 15.59 11.66 21.13
N VAL A 34 16.59 12.22 20.43
CA VAL A 34 16.92 11.86 19.04
C VAL A 34 17.48 10.44 18.96
N TRP A 35 18.33 10.04 19.91
CA TRP A 35 18.99 8.74 19.90
C TRP A 35 18.05 7.57 20.23
N ASN A 36 16.95 7.81 20.95
CA ASN A 36 15.95 6.80 21.31
C ASN A 36 14.71 6.80 20.40
N ASP A 37 14.71 7.55 19.29
CA ASP A 37 13.54 7.71 18.42
C ASP A 37 12.27 8.18 19.17
N ALA A 38 12.41 8.79 20.36
CA ALA A 38 11.27 9.21 21.17
C ALA A 38 10.48 10.35 20.50
N LEU A 39 11.15 11.18 19.69
CA LEU A 39 10.53 12.22 18.89
C LEU A 39 9.79 11.67 17.67
N TRP A 40 10.21 10.52 17.12
CA TRP A 40 9.54 9.88 15.99
C TRP A 40 8.11 9.44 16.33
N ASN A 41 7.86 9.01 17.57
CA ASN A 41 6.50 8.64 18.01
C ASN A 41 5.56 9.86 18.12
N TRP A 42 6.07 11.01 18.54
CA TRP A 42 5.29 12.25 18.58
C TRP A 42 4.98 12.80 17.20
N ASP A 43 5.93 12.69 16.28
CA ASP A 43 5.73 13.06 14.88
C ASP A 43 4.67 12.17 14.21
N ARG A 44 4.66 10.86 14.52
CA ARG A 44 3.61 9.93 14.08
C ARG A 44 2.23 10.25 14.65
N LEU A 45 2.15 10.60 15.94
CA LEU A 45 0.88 11.02 16.56
C LEU A 45 0.35 12.32 15.92
N PHE A 46 1.25 13.25 15.60
CA PHE A 46 0.88 14.49 14.93
C PHE A 46 0.48 14.24 13.48
N TYR A 47 1.19 13.37 12.76
CA TYR A 47 0.83 12.91 11.42
C TYR A 47 -0.55 12.25 11.39
N ASP A 48 -0.82 11.31 12.30
CA ASP A 48 -2.12 10.64 12.38
C ASP A 48 -3.25 11.62 12.78
N TRP A 49 -2.98 12.59 13.66
CA TRP A 49 -3.92 13.66 14.00
C TRP A 49 -4.18 14.58 12.80
N GLN A 50 -3.13 14.97 12.08
CA GLN A 50 -3.20 15.81 10.89
C GLN A 50 -3.94 15.10 9.75
N LEU A 51 -3.69 13.81 9.53
CA LEU A 51 -4.45 12.99 8.57
C LEU A 51 -5.94 12.92 8.93
N ARG A 52 -6.29 12.85 10.22
CA ARG A 52 -7.71 12.90 10.64
C ARG A 52 -8.36 14.26 10.40
N GLN A 53 -7.58 15.34 10.43
CA GLN A 53 -8.07 16.69 10.17
C GLN A 53 -8.05 17.05 8.67
N TRP A 54 -7.25 16.35 7.87
CA TRP A 54 -7.11 16.56 6.43
C TRP A 54 -7.84 15.47 5.64
N SER A 55 -9.15 15.65 5.45
CA SER A 55 -9.89 14.92 4.43
C SER A 55 -9.66 15.59 3.07
N HIS A 56 -8.86 14.97 2.21
CA HIS A 56 -8.84 15.35 0.79
C HIS A 56 -10.17 14.92 0.13
N PRO A 57 -10.69 15.67 -0.84
CA PRO A 57 -11.84 15.20 -1.61
C PRO A 57 -11.49 13.85 -2.24
N VAL A 58 -12.33 12.86 -1.96
CA VAL A 58 -12.13 11.49 -2.45
C VAL A 58 -12.32 11.51 -3.97
N PRO A 59 -11.38 10.94 -4.74
CA PRO A 59 -11.54 10.81 -6.18
C PRO A 59 -12.81 10.06 -6.52
N ASP A 60 -13.62 10.60 -7.44
CA ASP A 60 -14.89 10.00 -7.83
C ASP A 60 -14.72 8.93 -8.93
N ASP A 61 -13.52 8.78 -9.46
CA ASP A 61 -13.08 7.82 -10.47
C ASP A 61 -12.62 6.48 -9.88
N ILE A 62 -12.59 6.32 -8.55
CA ILE A 62 -12.21 5.06 -7.88
C ILE A 62 -13.43 4.43 -7.20
N VAL A 63 -13.63 3.12 -7.45
CA VAL A 63 -14.67 2.31 -6.80
C VAL A 63 -14.05 1.02 -6.24
N ILE A 64 -14.51 0.62 -5.07
CA ILE A 64 -14.14 -0.65 -4.44
C ILE A 64 -15.27 -1.67 -4.64
N ILE A 65 -14.93 -2.87 -5.07
CA ILE A 65 -15.83 -4.03 -5.03
C ILE A 65 -15.36 -4.95 -3.91
N GLY A 66 -16.16 -5.05 -2.86
CA GLY A 66 -15.82 -5.81 -1.66
C GLY A 66 -16.19 -7.29 -1.80
N ILE A 67 -15.22 -8.18 -1.57
CA ILE A 67 -15.48 -9.56 -1.16
C ILE A 67 -15.87 -9.50 0.31
N ASP A 68 -17.17 -9.38 0.55
CA ASP A 68 -17.77 -9.06 1.85
C ASP A 68 -18.70 -10.17 2.36
N ASP A 69 -19.22 -9.99 3.58
CA ASP A 69 -20.10 -10.96 4.24
C ASP A 69 -21.35 -11.27 3.41
N ALA A 70 -21.93 -10.27 2.73
CA ALA A 70 -23.08 -10.48 1.84
C ALA A 70 -22.72 -11.42 0.69
N SER A 71 -21.55 -11.21 0.07
CA SER A 71 -21.06 -12.04 -1.01
C SER A 71 -20.71 -13.45 -0.54
N LEU A 72 -20.09 -13.61 0.64
CA LEU A 72 -19.80 -14.92 1.22
C LEU A 72 -21.08 -15.68 1.59
N HIS A 73 -22.12 -14.97 2.04
CA HIS A 73 -23.40 -15.58 2.36
C HIS A 73 -24.12 -16.12 1.11
N GLU A 74 -24.07 -15.39 0.00
CA GLU A 74 -24.79 -15.75 -1.22
C GLU A 74 -24.00 -16.67 -2.16
N LEU A 75 -22.70 -16.44 -2.33
CA LEU A 75 -21.81 -17.23 -3.20
C LEU A 75 -21.20 -18.44 -2.50
N GLY A 76 -21.27 -18.47 -1.17
CA GLY A 76 -20.74 -19.55 -0.35
C GLY A 76 -19.26 -19.37 0.01
N ARG A 77 -18.64 -20.48 0.39
CA ARG A 77 -17.31 -20.51 1.02
C ARG A 77 -16.21 -20.11 0.05
N TRP A 78 -15.34 -19.20 0.49
CA TRP A 78 -14.09 -18.85 -0.18
C TRP A 78 -13.05 -19.99 -0.14
N PRO A 79 -12.19 -20.18 -1.17
CA PRO A 79 -12.14 -19.44 -2.44
C PRO A 79 -13.27 -19.82 -3.40
N TRP A 80 -13.74 -18.85 -4.17
CA TRP A 80 -14.78 -19.07 -5.17
C TRP A 80 -14.21 -19.62 -6.49
N PRO A 81 -15.04 -20.31 -7.29
CA PRO A 81 -14.64 -20.78 -8.63
C PRO A 81 -14.19 -19.64 -9.55
N ARG A 82 -13.18 -19.93 -10.38
CA ARG A 82 -12.62 -19.00 -11.39
C ARG A 82 -13.67 -18.42 -12.33
N GLN A 83 -14.71 -19.19 -12.61
CA GLN A 83 -15.86 -18.81 -13.42
C GLN A 83 -16.58 -17.57 -12.86
N GLN A 84 -16.68 -17.44 -11.53
CA GLN A 84 -17.32 -16.27 -10.90
C GLN A 84 -16.46 -15.00 -11.08
N HIS A 85 -15.14 -15.14 -11.04
CA HIS A 85 -14.22 -14.04 -11.33
C HIS A 85 -14.25 -13.65 -12.81
N ALA A 86 -14.38 -14.63 -13.71
CA ALA A 86 -14.56 -14.39 -15.14
C ALA A 86 -15.85 -13.61 -15.43
N GLN A 87 -16.97 -14.01 -14.83
CA GLN A 87 -18.25 -13.30 -14.95
C GLN A 87 -18.17 -11.86 -14.44
N LEU A 88 -17.51 -11.63 -13.30
CA LEU A 88 -17.31 -10.27 -12.80
C LEU A 88 -16.51 -9.43 -13.80
N LEU A 89 -15.40 -9.96 -14.31
CA LEU A 89 -14.58 -9.26 -15.31
C LEU A 89 -15.35 -8.95 -16.61
N ASP A 90 -16.21 -9.86 -17.06
CA ASP A 90 -17.06 -9.62 -18.22
C ASP A 90 -18.05 -8.47 -17.96
N ARG A 91 -18.65 -8.40 -16.77
CA ARG A 91 -19.52 -7.27 -16.37
C ARG A 91 -18.76 -5.96 -16.27
N LEU A 92 -17.54 -5.96 -15.73
CA LEU A 92 -16.69 -4.77 -15.68
C LEU A 92 -16.26 -4.30 -17.08
N THR A 93 -16.06 -5.25 -17.99
CA THR A 93 -15.79 -4.96 -19.41
C THR A 93 -17.02 -4.34 -20.08
N GLN A 94 -18.21 -4.90 -19.85
CA GLN A 94 -19.48 -4.34 -20.34
C GLN A 94 -19.74 -2.93 -19.79
N ALA A 95 -19.40 -2.69 -18.53
CA ALA A 95 -19.50 -1.38 -17.90
C ALA A 95 -18.50 -0.35 -18.44
N GLN A 96 -17.45 -0.79 -19.16
CA GLN A 96 -16.33 0.06 -19.59
C GLN A 96 -15.58 0.68 -18.41
N ALA A 97 -15.23 -0.15 -17.41
CA ALA A 97 -14.29 0.25 -16.37
C ALA A 97 -12.93 0.64 -16.98
N SER A 98 -12.30 1.70 -16.46
CA SER A 98 -11.03 2.21 -16.99
C SER A 98 -9.84 1.30 -16.69
N ALA A 99 -9.83 0.66 -15.53
CA ALA A 99 -8.86 -0.37 -15.15
C ALA A 99 -9.42 -1.20 -13.99
N VAL A 100 -8.92 -2.42 -13.83
CA VAL A 100 -9.34 -3.32 -12.76
C VAL A 100 -8.11 -3.83 -12.02
N PHE A 101 -8.10 -3.74 -10.70
CA PHE A 101 -7.17 -4.45 -9.85
C PHE A 101 -7.93 -5.50 -9.04
N ILE A 102 -7.44 -6.74 -9.04
CA ILE A 102 -8.02 -7.82 -8.24
C ILE A 102 -6.99 -8.27 -7.22
N ASP A 103 -7.22 -7.95 -5.95
CA ASP A 103 -6.40 -8.37 -4.82
C ASP A 103 -6.75 -9.82 -4.41
N VAL A 104 -6.52 -10.74 -5.35
CA VAL A 104 -6.70 -12.17 -5.17
C VAL A 104 -5.54 -12.91 -5.81
N VAL A 105 -4.95 -13.84 -5.06
CA VAL A 105 -3.82 -14.63 -5.53
C VAL A 105 -4.34 -15.87 -6.26
N PHE A 106 -4.18 -15.87 -7.59
CA PHE A 106 -4.55 -16.99 -8.46
C PHE A 106 -3.36 -17.92 -8.72
N ALA A 107 -2.78 -18.45 -7.64
CA ALA A 107 -1.58 -19.28 -7.70
C ALA A 107 -1.88 -20.69 -8.24
N GLY A 108 -1.17 -21.07 -9.30
CA GLY A 108 -1.26 -22.40 -9.91
C GLY A 108 -2.60 -22.69 -10.60
N PRO A 109 -2.64 -23.71 -11.48
CA PRO A 109 -3.88 -24.13 -12.13
C PRO A 109 -4.85 -24.78 -11.15
N ASP A 110 -6.14 -24.51 -11.32
CA ASP A 110 -7.21 -25.22 -10.65
C ASP A 110 -7.41 -26.60 -11.31
N GLN A 111 -6.88 -27.64 -10.67
CA GLN A 111 -6.99 -29.01 -11.18
C GLN A 111 -8.43 -29.54 -11.18
N SER A 112 -9.31 -28.95 -10.39
CA SER A 112 -10.71 -29.35 -10.28
C SER A 112 -11.62 -28.65 -11.31
N ASP A 113 -11.21 -27.47 -11.77
CA ASP A 113 -11.92 -26.70 -12.80
C ASP A 113 -10.97 -26.02 -13.83
N PRO A 114 -10.33 -26.80 -14.71
CA PRO A 114 -9.47 -26.23 -15.75
C PRO A 114 -10.22 -25.32 -16.74
N ALA A 115 -11.53 -25.56 -16.93
CA ALA A 115 -12.36 -24.71 -17.77
C ALA A 115 -12.54 -23.31 -17.16
N GLY A 116 -12.64 -23.23 -15.83
CA GLY A 116 -12.68 -21.97 -15.10
C GLY A 116 -11.41 -21.15 -15.27
N ASP A 117 -10.23 -21.77 -15.23
CA ASP A 117 -8.96 -21.08 -15.47
C ASP A 117 -8.91 -20.44 -16.87
N GLN A 118 -9.38 -21.18 -17.88
CA GLN A 118 -9.47 -20.66 -19.25
C GLN A 118 -10.47 -19.51 -19.34
N GLN A 119 -11.66 -19.66 -18.75
CA GLN A 119 -12.68 -18.61 -18.77
C GLN A 119 -12.18 -17.31 -18.14
N LEU A 120 -11.46 -17.41 -17.01
CA LEU A 120 -10.90 -16.24 -16.33
C LEU A 120 -9.79 -15.57 -17.17
N ALA A 121 -8.89 -16.35 -17.76
CA ALA A 121 -7.84 -15.82 -18.63
C ALA A 121 -8.44 -15.11 -19.87
N GLU A 122 -9.47 -15.68 -20.49
CA GLU A 122 -10.16 -15.06 -21.61
C GLU A 122 -10.92 -13.79 -21.22
N ALA A 123 -11.61 -13.78 -20.07
CA ALA A 123 -12.29 -12.58 -19.56
C ALA A 123 -11.29 -11.46 -19.27
N ALA A 124 -10.14 -11.79 -18.64
CA ALA A 124 -9.06 -10.85 -18.42
C ALA A 124 -8.51 -10.27 -19.74
N ARG A 125 -8.33 -11.12 -20.76
CA ARG A 125 -7.86 -10.69 -22.08
C ARG A 125 -8.87 -9.78 -22.79
N ARG A 126 -10.17 -10.08 -22.70
CA ARG A 126 -11.24 -9.22 -23.25
C ARG A 126 -11.26 -7.85 -22.59
N ASN A 127 -11.01 -7.79 -21.28
CA ASN A 127 -10.91 -6.51 -20.56
C ASN A 127 -9.64 -5.73 -20.93
N GLY A 128 -8.49 -6.41 -20.97
CA GLY A 128 -7.20 -5.85 -21.39
C GLY A 128 -6.51 -4.92 -20.39
N ARG A 129 -7.19 -4.54 -19.30
CA ARG A 129 -6.71 -3.56 -18.30
C ARG A 129 -6.81 -4.09 -16.86
N VAL A 130 -6.59 -5.40 -16.70
CA VAL A 130 -6.59 -6.09 -15.40
C VAL A 130 -5.16 -6.15 -14.84
N VAL A 131 -5.00 -5.78 -13.57
CA VAL A 131 -3.77 -5.90 -12.79
C VAL A 131 -3.98 -6.93 -11.68
N LEU A 132 -3.03 -7.86 -11.52
CA LEU A 132 -3.01 -8.85 -10.44
C LEU A 132 -1.76 -8.71 -9.58
N PRO A 133 -1.84 -9.06 -8.29
CA PRO A 133 -0.70 -9.00 -7.38
C PRO A 133 0.31 -10.11 -7.70
N VAL A 134 1.59 -9.73 -7.71
CA VAL A 134 2.69 -10.65 -7.42
C VAL A 134 2.91 -10.58 -5.92
N VAL A 135 2.76 -11.72 -5.24
CA VAL A 135 2.95 -11.79 -3.79
C VAL A 135 4.23 -12.54 -3.46
N VAL A 136 4.74 -12.24 -2.28
CA VAL A 136 5.90 -12.91 -1.72
C VAL A 136 5.40 -13.98 -0.76
N ASP A 137 5.89 -15.19 -0.94
CA ASP A 137 5.64 -16.28 0.00
C ASP A 137 6.95 -16.83 0.54
N GLN A 138 6.90 -17.39 1.74
CA GLN A 138 8.02 -18.07 2.37
C GLN A 138 7.63 -19.52 2.61
N LEU A 139 8.24 -20.44 1.86
CA LEU A 139 7.84 -21.86 1.83
C LEU A 139 7.85 -22.53 3.22
N GLN A 140 8.67 -22.04 4.16
CA GLN A 140 8.72 -22.43 5.58
C GLN A 140 9.26 -21.24 6.40
N GLN A 141 9.08 -21.22 7.73
CA GLN A 141 9.73 -20.20 8.57
C GLN A 141 11.26 -20.24 8.42
N GLY A 142 11.85 -19.15 7.93
CA GLY A 142 13.28 -19.09 7.60
C GLY A 142 13.67 -19.79 6.28
N GLY A 143 12.67 -20.24 5.51
CA GLY A 143 12.84 -20.82 4.18
C GLY A 143 13.10 -19.78 3.09
N GLN A 144 13.34 -20.27 1.88
CA GLN A 144 13.57 -19.42 0.71
C GLN A 144 12.31 -18.60 0.39
N ILE A 145 12.54 -17.32 0.12
CA ILE A 145 11.52 -16.40 -0.39
C ILE A 145 11.27 -16.73 -1.86
N ILE A 146 10.00 -16.86 -2.24
CA ILE A 146 9.57 -17.07 -3.62
C ILE A 146 8.56 -16.00 -4.04
N GLU A 147 8.57 -15.71 -5.34
CA GLU A 147 7.53 -14.91 -5.98
C GLU A 147 6.40 -15.83 -6.42
N VAL A 148 5.19 -15.53 -6.00
CA VAL A 148 3.99 -16.25 -6.40
C VAL A 148 3.26 -15.41 -7.45
N LEU A 149 3.30 -15.89 -8.69
CA LEU A 149 2.60 -15.31 -9.82
C LEU A 149 1.26 -16.02 -10.05
N PRO A 150 0.32 -15.37 -10.75
CA PRO A 150 -0.85 -16.08 -11.29
C PRO A 150 -0.43 -17.25 -12.17
N TYR A 151 -1.30 -18.25 -12.34
CA TYR A 151 -1.05 -19.35 -13.25
C TYR A 151 -0.74 -18.86 -14.67
N PRO A 152 0.10 -19.59 -15.45
CA PRO A 152 0.74 -19.04 -16.66
C PRO A 152 -0.22 -18.42 -17.68
N GLU A 153 -1.37 -19.05 -17.92
CA GLU A 153 -2.36 -18.58 -18.89
C GLU A 153 -2.98 -17.23 -18.49
N LEU A 154 -3.27 -17.05 -17.19
CA LEU A 154 -3.78 -15.80 -16.67
C LEU A 154 -2.68 -14.73 -16.60
N ALA A 155 -1.47 -15.09 -16.15
CA ALA A 155 -0.33 -14.18 -16.11
C ALA A 155 -0.02 -13.58 -17.48
N ALA A 156 -0.19 -14.35 -18.56
CA ALA A 156 -0.03 -13.86 -19.94
C ALA A 156 -1.18 -12.94 -20.42
N SER A 157 -2.30 -12.92 -19.70
CA SER A 157 -3.53 -12.19 -20.07
C SER A 157 -3.78 -10.95 -19.21
N VAL A 158 -2.91 -10.70 -18.21
CA VAL A 158 -3.01 -9.57 -17.27
C VAL A 158 -1.72 -8.77 -17.19
N HIS A 159 -1.80 -7.65 -16.50
CA HIS A 159 -0.67 -6.89 -16.01
C HIS A 159 -0.34 -7.33 -14.58
N LEU A 160 0.94 -7.23 -14.21
CA LEU A 160 1.42 -7.65 -12.88
C LEU A 160 2.07 -6.48 -12.14
N GLY A 161 1.85 -6.44 -10.83
CA GLY A 161 2.54 -5.54 -9.90
C GLY A 161 2.57 -6.14 -8.50
N HIS A 162 3.52 -5.76 -7.66
CA HIS A 162 3.57 -6.27 -6.29
C HIS A 162 2.55 -5.55 -5.39
N ALA A 163 1.97 -6.29 -4.45
CA ALA A 163 1.08 -5.78 -3.40
C ALA A 163 1.72 -5.92 -1.99
N ASP A 164 3.04 -6.01 -1.94
CA ASP A 164 3.81 -6.07 -0.68
C ASP A 164 3.54 -4.85 0.21
N ILE A 165 3.25 -5.11 1.49
CA ILE A 165 2.97 -4.12 2.51
C ILE A 165 4.01 -4.20 3.64
N ASP A 166 4.38 -3.03 4.16
CA ASP A 166 5.26 -2.93 5.32
C ASP A 166 4.43 -2.39 6.49
N LEU A 167 4.13 -3.27 7.45
CA LEU A 167 3.36 -2.91 8.63
C LEU A 167 4.28 -2.23 9.65
N ASP A 168 3.88 -1.05 10.12
CA ASP A 168 4.51 -0.44 11.30
C ASP A 168 4.31 -1.34 12.53
N ARG A 169 5.07 -1.07 13.60
CA ARG A 169 4.97 -1.77 14.89
C ARG A 169 3.57 -1.75 15.51
N ASP A 170 2.75 -0.78 15.15
CA ASP A 170 1.36 -0.62 15.60
C ASP A 170 0.33 -1.25 14.65
N GLY A 171 0.78 -1.93 13.58
CA GLY A 171 -0.06 -2.63 12.62
C GLY A 171 -0.70 -1.72 11.57
N ILE A 172 -0.31 -0.44 11.48
CA ILE A 172 -0.81 0.48 10.47
C ILE A 172 0.17 0.54 9.30
N VAL A 173 -0.31 0.45 8.07
CA VAL A 173 0.51 0.65 6.87
C VAL A 173 0.53 2.13 6.55
N ARG A 174 1.64 2.83 6.80
CA ARG A 174 1.79 4.27 6.47
C ARG A 174 2.67 4.53 5.26
N GLU A 175 3.45 3.53 4.87
CA GLU A 175 4.47 3.63 3.84
C GLU A 175 4.32 2.47 2.86
N VAL A 176 4.72 2.73 1.62
CA VAL A 176 4.74 1.72 0.57
C VAL A 176 6.00 1.88 -0.28
N TYR A 177 6.48 0.78 -0.83
CA TYR A 177 7.58 0.77 -1.80
C TYR A 177 7.00 0.74 -3.20
N LEU A 178 7.46 1.62 -4.10
CA LEU A 178 6.93 1.68 -5.46
C LEU A 178 7.54 0.62 -6.38
N LYS A 179 8.64 0.00 -5.96
CA LYS A 179 9.20 -1.19 -6.61
C LYS A 179 9.63 -2.23 -5.58
N ALA A 180 9.43 -3.48 -5.90
CA ALA A 180 9.94 -4.60 -5.12
C ALA A 180 10.15 -5.85 -5.98
N GLY A 181 10.91 -6.83 -5.50
CA GLY A 181 11.19 -8.06 -6.23
C GLY A 181 12.26 -8.93 -5.57
N LEU A 182 12.33 -10.19 -5.97
CA LEU A 182 13.32 -11.14 -5.48
C LEU A 182 14.68 -10.87 -6.13
N GLY A 183 15.69 -10.58 -5.31
CA GLY A 183 17.04 -10.22 -5.75
C GLY A 183 17.15 -8.80 -6.31
N GLU A 184 16.16 -8.35 -7.09
CA GLU A 184 16.10 -7.01 -7.67
C GLU A 184 14.68 -6.45 -7.63
N PRO A 185 14.48 -5.12 -7.46
CA PRO A 185 13.16 -4.51 -7.39
C PRO A 185 12.56 -4.36 -8.79
N ILE A 186 12.17 -5.47 -9.42
CA ILE A 186 11.69 -5.52 -10.82
C ILE A 186 10.20 -5.21 -10.95
N TRP A 187 9.39 -5.61 -9.97
CA TRP A 187 7.95 -5.43 -10.02
C TRP A 187 7.62 -3.99 -9.62
N PRO A 188 6.81 -3.25 -10.41
CA PRO A 188 6.20 -2.01 -9.93
C PRO A 188 5.11 -2.34 -8.90
N HIS A 189 4.85 -1.43 -7.98
CA HIS A 189 3.68 -1.55 -7.11
C HIS A 189 2.39 -1.56 -7.95
N VAL A 190 1.34 -2.25 -7.50
CA VAL A 190 0.06 -2.34 -8.24
C VAL A 190 -0.51 -0.97 -8.64
N SER A 191 -0.36 0.05 -7.78
CA SER A 191 -0.80 1.42 -8.09
C SER A 191 0.03 2.08 -9.21
N VAL A 192 1.34 1.84 -9.25
CA VAL A 192 2.21 2.30 -10.34
C VAL A 192 1.81 1.61 -11.64
N LYS A 193 1.51 0.31 -11.58
CA LYS A 193 1.08 -0.42 -12.78
C LYS A 193 -0.27 0.08 -13.29
N LEU A 194 -1.24 0.31 -12.43
CA LEU A 194 -2.51 0.95 -12.80
C LEU A 194 -2.29 2.32 -13.45
N LEU A 195 -1.44 3.16 -12.86
CA LEU A 195 -1.15 4.48 -13.38
C LEU A 195 -0.51 4.44 -14.79
N THR A 196 0.41 3.49 -15.03
CA THR A 196 1.00 3.31 -16.38
C THR A 196 -0.01 2.85 -17.43
N LEU A 197 -1.10 2.19 -17.03
CA LEU A 197 -2.16 1.81 -17.96
C LEU A 197 -3.09 2.98 -18.29
N LEU A 198 -3.28 3.89 -17.33
CA LEU A 198 -4.26 4.98 -17.41
C LEU A 198 -3.65 6.28 -17.95
N ASN A 199 -2.33 6.44 -17.86
CA ASN A 199 -1.63 7.65 -18.25
C ASN A 199 -0.38 7.33 -19.08
N ASP A 200 -0.48 7.51 -20.40
CA ASP A 200 0.60 7.25 -21.34
C ASP A 200 1.82 8.18 -21.13
N ASP A 201 1.61 9.36 -20.52
CA ASP A 201 2.67 10.33 -20.21
C ASP A 201 3.42 9.99 -18.90
N PHE A 202 2.93 9.02 -18.13
CA PHE A 202 3.54 8.67 -16.85
C PHE A 202 4.87 7.93 -17.05
N ASN A 203 5.97 8.60 -16.66
CA ASN A 203 7.32 8.03 -16.78
C ASN A 203 7.68 7.12 -15.59
N ALA A 204 7.42 5.82 -15.74
CA ALA A 204 7.78 4.80 -14.74
C ALA A 204 9.30 4.62 -14.52
N ALA A 205 10.17 5.22 -15.35
CA ALA A 205 11.62 5.19 -15.11
C ALA A 205 12.05 6.12 -13.96
N HIS A 206 11.26 7.16 -13.66
CA HIS A 206 11.55 8.16 -12.63
C HIS A 206 10.46 8.18 -11.56
N LEU A 207 10.45 7.14 -10.73
CA LEU A 207 9.53 7.06 -9.60
C LEU A 207 9.98 7.97 -8.44
N PRO A 208 9.04 8.58 -7.70
CA PRO A 208 9.34 9.34 -6.50
C PRO A 208 9.77 8.43 -5.34
N GLY A 209 10.11 9.03 -4.21
CA GLY A 209 10.41 8.32 -2.96
C GLY A 209 11.89 8.11 -2.67
N LYS A 210 12.16 7.66 -1.44
CA LYS A 210 13.51 7.39 -0.96
C LYS A 210 14.06 6.13 -1.62
N ARG A 211 15.19 6.27 -2.31
CA ARG A 211 15.89 5.13 -2.93
C ARG A 211 16.62 4.29 -1.88
N ASN A 212 16.67 2.98 -2.12
CA ASN A 212 17.47 2.06 -1.33
C ASN A 212 18.94 2.15 -1.76
N SER A 213 19.82 2.55 -0.84
CA SER A 213 21.27 2.69 -1.09
C SER A 213 22.03 1.36 -1.11
N GLU A 214 21.42 0.28 -0.63
CA GLU A 214 22.05 -1.03 -0.43
C GLU A 214 21.72 -2.03 -1.55
N LEU A 215 21.17 -1.55 -2.68
CA LEU A 215 20.81 -2.41 -3.82
C LEU A 215 22.04 -3.12 -4.42
N ALA A 216 23.19 -2.44 -4.45
CA ALA A 216 24.44 -2.97 -4.99
C ALA A 216 25.09 -3.95 -4.00
N GLY A 217 24.53 -5.16 -3.91
CA GLY A 217 24.98 -6.20 -2.98
C GLY A 217 23.84 -7.01 -2.36
N ALA A 218 22.60 -6.77 -2.75
CA ALA A 218 21.47 -7.59 -2.30
C ALA A 218 21.67 -9.05 -2.71
N SER A 219 21.38 -9.95 -1.78
CA SER A 219 21.35 -11.39 -2.07
C SER A 219 20.25 -11.67 -3.10
N PRO A 220 20.50 -12.55 -4.11
CA PRO A 220 19.47 -12.94 -5.07
C PRO A 220 18.28 -13.68 -4.42
N TYR A 221 18.39 -14.03 -3.14
CA TYR A 221 17.34 -14.71 -2.37
C TYR A 221 16.60 -13.78 -1.40
N HIS A 222 16.89 -12.47 -1.41
CA HIS A 222 16.22 -11.50 -0.55
C HIS A 222 15.15 -10.75 -1.32
N TRP A 223 14.07 -10.42 -0.63
CA TRP A 223 13.08 -9.47 -1.14
C TRP A 223 13.65 -8.06 -1.07
N VAL A 224 13.86 -7.45 -2.23
CA VAL A 224 14.47 -6.14 -2.36
C VAL A 224 13.39 -5.11 -2.65
N ARG A 225 13.38 -4.04 -1.86
CA ARG A 225 12.41 -2.95 -1.92
C ARG A 225 13.11 -1.64 -2.28
N ASP A 226 12.45 -0.79 -3.06
CA ASP A 226 12.98 0.51 -3.48
C ASP A 226 11.85 1.57 -3.64
N ASN A 227 12.22 2.84 -3.76
CA ASN A 227 11.30 3.96 -3.95
C ASN A 227 10.23 4.04 -2.84
N LYS A 228 10.66 4.17 -1.60
CA LYS A 228 9.78 4.27 -0.43
C LYS A 228 9.07 5.62 -0.37
N ILE A 229 7.74 5.61 -0.24
CA ILE A 229 6.91 6.82 -0.09
C ILE A 229 5.95 6.69 1.09
N LEU A 230 5.46 7.83 1.59
CA LEU A 230 4.32 7.89 2.51
C LEU A 230 3.02 7.79 1.71
N ILE A 231 2.02 7.10 2.28
CA ILE A 231 0.69 6.99 1.68
C ILE A 231 -0.06 8.30 1.92
N PRO A 232 -0.52 8.99 0.86
CA PRO A 232 -1.37 10.16 0.99
C PRO A 232 -2.81 9.71 1.27
N PHE A 233 -3.17 9.55 2.54
CA PHE A 233 -4.53 9.13 2.89
C PHE A 233 -5.55 10.21 2.53
N PHE A 234 -6.67 9.77 1.95
CA PHE A 234 -7.81 10.65 1.64
C PHE A 234 -8.79 10.82 2.81
N GLY A 235 -8.70 9.95 3.82
CA GLY A 235 -9.57 9.97 5.00
C GLY A 235 -9.56 8.62 5.73
N PRO A 236 -10.38 8.46 6.79
CA PRO A 236 -10.53 7.17 7.48
C PRO A 236 -11.22 6.11 6.59
N PRO A 237 -11.20 4.83 7.00
CA PRO A 237 -11.88 3.75 6.28
C PRO A 237 -13.34 4.07 5.93
N GLY A 238 -13.78 3.62 4.74
CA GLY A 238 -15.17 3.82 4.26
C GLY A 238 -15.40 5.09 3.42
N HIS A 239 -14.36 5.87 3.11
CA HIS A 239 -14.47 7.10 2.32
C HIS A 239 -14.66 6.88 0.80
N PHE A 240 -14.23 5.74 0.26
CA PHE A 240 -14.42 5.38 -1.14
C PHE A 240 -15.78 4.70 -1.36
N LYS A 241 -16.40 4.94 -2.53
CA LYS A 241 -17.62 4.23 -2.93
C LYS A 241 -17.33 2.74 -3.00
N ARG A 242 -18.22 1.94 -2.40
CA ARG A 242 -18.09 0.49 -2.32
C ARG A 242 -19.38 -0.19 -2.76
N TYR A 243 -19.24 -1.28 -3.52
CA TYR A 243 -20.32 -2.21 -3.85
C TYR A 243 -19.91 -3.62 -3.44
N SER A 244 -20.89 -4.46 -3.09
CA SER A 244 -20.63 -5.87 -2.82
C SER A 244 -20.31 -6.62 -4.11
N TYR A 245 -19.40 -7.58 -4.05
CA TYR A 245 -19.05 -8.44 -5.19
C TYR A 245 -20.29 -9.09 -5.79
N ILE A 246 -21.16 -9.62 -4.93
CA ILE A 246 -22.41 -10.26 -5.36
C ILE A 246 -23.37 -9.30 -6.06
N ASP A 247 -23.44 -8.04 -5.62
CA ASP A 247 -24.33 -7.06 -6.24
C ASP A 247 -23.91 -6.81 -7.68
N VAL A 248 -22.62 -6.64 -7.92
CA VAL A 248 -22.12 -6.40 -9.28
C VAL A 248 -22.35 -7.60 -10.20
N LEU A 249 -22.36 -8.83 -9.66
CA LEU A 249 -22.69 -10.04 -10.44
C LEU A 249 -24.17 -10.11 -10.85
N LYS A 250 -25.09 -9.55 -10.06
CA LYS A 250 -26.52 -9.61 -10.34
C LYS A 250 -26.90 -8.76 -11.55
N ASP A 251 -27.84 -9.26 -12.34
CA ASP A 251 -28.30 -8.59 -13.57
C ASP A 251 -28.98 -7.23 -13.35
N ASN A 252 -29.49 -6.98 -12.15
CA ASN A 252 -30.18 -5.74 -11.79
C ASN A 252 -29.25 -4.63 -11.30
N PHE A 253 -27.94 -4.85 -11.24
CA PHE A 253 -26.98 -3.81 -10.88
C PHE A 253 -26.79 -2.81 -12.01
N ASP A 254 -26.83 -1.51 -11.68
CA ASP A 254 -26.59 -0.45 -12.66
C ASP A 254 -25.09 -0.34 -13.01
N LEU A 255 -24.70 -0.97 -14.12
CA LEU A 255 -23.33 -0.97 -14.62
C LEU A 255 -22.81 0.43 -14.96
N ASN A 256 -23.68 1.44 -15.18
CA ASN A 256 -23.21 2.81 -15.42
C ASN A 256 -22.47 3.40 -14.23
N LEU A 257 -22.70 2.87 -13.01
CA LEU A 257 -21.97 3.26 -11.80
C LEU A 257 -20.48 2.89 -11.86
N LEU A 258 -20.09 1.98 -12.75
CA LEU A 258 -18.72 1.47 -12.91
C LEU A 258 -18.05 1.96 -14.21
N ARG A 259 -18.78 2.71 -15.05
CA ARG A 259 -18.24 3.30 -16.27
C ARG A 259 -17.16 4.33 -15.94
N ASP A 260 -16.05 4.24 -16.67
CA ASP A 260 -14.88 5.11 -16.53
C ASP A 260 -14.29 5.12 -15.11
N LYS A 261 -14.51 4.03 -14.34
CA LYS A 261 -13.97 3.87 -12.99
C LYS A 261 -12.75 2.96 -12.97
N ILE A 262 -11.80 3.30 -12.11
CA ILE A 262 -10.76 2.39 -11.62
C ILE A 262 -11.41 1.52 -10.54
N VAL A 263 -11.48 0.22 -10.81
CA VAL A 263 -12.18 -0.74 -9.94
C VAL A 263 -11.16 -1.54 -9.15
N LEU A 264 -11.23 -1.47 -7.83
CA LEU A 264 -10.37 -2.22 -6.91
C LEU A 264 -11.20 -3.32 -6.25
N ILE A 265 -10.84 -4.58 -6.47
CA ILE A 265 -11.56 -5.75 -5.94
C ILE A 265 -10.70 -6.36 -4.85
N GLY A 266 -11.26 -6.60 -3.66
CA GLY A 266 -10.51 -7.21 -2.56
C GLY A 266 -11.36 -7.53 -1.35
N LEU A 267 -10.76 -8.19 -0.36
CA LEU A 267 -11.42 -8.49 0.90
C LEU A 267 -11.85 -7.20 1.60
N SER A 268 -13.09 -7.20 2.07
CA SER A 268 -13.70 -6.07 2.73
C SER A 268 -14.48 -6.55 3.94
N THR A 269 -14.26 -5.91 5.08
CA THR A 269 -15.20 -5.92 6.19
C THR A 269 -16.23 -4.80 6.05
#